data_AF-A0A7L3EY09-F1
#
_entry.id   AF-A0A7L3EY09-F1
#
_cell.length_a   1.000
_cell.length_b   1.000
_cell.length_c   1.000
_cell.angle_alpha   90.00
_cell.angle_beta   90.00
_cell.angle_gamma   90.00
#
_symmetry.space_group_name_H-M   'P 1'
#
loop_
_entity.id
_entity.type
_entity.pdbx_description
1 polymer ?
#
loop_
_entity_poly.entity_id
_entity_poly.type
_entity_poly.pdbx_seq_one_letter_code
_entity_poly.pdbx_strand_id
1 'polypeptide(L)'
;MPLVTLMERQAVVFEGMELWESSDQSGEIMLRHLGTARLMAQHAETFRLTAERLLQGFQPDEELSEIFTTEFQMRLLWGSKGAQVNQSERYEKFSRILTALSRKLEPPPVKLVEQLSI
;
A
#
# COMPACT_ATOMS: atom_id res chain seq x y z
N MET A 1 -2.07 -5.26 4.19
CA MET A 1 -1.56 -6.65 4.08
C MET A 1 -1.16 -7.21 5.44
N PRO A 2 -2.13 -7.55 6.32
CA PRO A 2 -1.86 -7.79 7.75
C PRO A 2 -0.84 -8.91 8.02
N LEU A 3 -0.99 -10.07 7.39
CA LEU A 3 -0.10 -11.21 7.62
C LEU A 3 1.37 -10.91 7.27
N VAL A 4 1.62 -10.32 6.10
CA VAL A 4 2.99 -10.03 5.64
C VAL A 4 3.64 -9.00 6.57
N THR A 5 2.92 -7.92 6.91
CA THR A 5 3.41 -6.91 7.86
C THR A 5 3.66 -7.45 9.27
N LEU A 6 2.91 -8.48 9.69
CA LEU A 6 3.13 -9.13 10.99
C LEU A 6 4.42 -9.96 10.99
N MET A 7 4.73 -10.64 9.88
CA MET A 7 5.93 -11.48 9.75
C MET A 7 7.19 -10.65 9.49
N GLU A 8 7.06 -9.54 8.76
CA GLU A 8 8.13 -8.61 8.46
C GLU A 8 8.19 -7.51 9.53
N ARG A 9 8.88 -7.79 10.65
CA ARG A 9 9.06 -6.88 11.80
C ARG A 9 9.58 -5.47 11.48
N GLN A 10 10.04 -5.23 10.24
CA GLN A 10 10.58 -3.96 9.76
C GLN A 10 9.86 -3.43 8.50
N ALA A 11 8.64 -3.91 8.21
CA ALA A 11 7.90 -3.49 7.02
C ALA A 11 7.72 -1.96 6.99
N VAL A 12 8.32 -1.31 6.00
CA VAL A 12 8.08 0.11 5.76
C VAL A 12 6.68 0.23 5.14
N VAL A 13 5.71 0.64 5.95
CA VAL A 13 4.34 0.85 5.47
C VAL A 13 4.13 2.31 5.17
N PHE A 14 3.49 2.60 4.02
CA PHE A 14 3.04 3.94 3.70
C PHE A 14 1.90 4.33 4.66
N GLU A 15 1.90 5.58 5.13
CA GLU A 15 1.03 6.21 6.14
C GLU A 15 -0.14 5.37 6.70
N GLY A 16 -0.15 5.18 8.02
CA GLY A 16 -1.37 4.83 8.78
C GLY A 16 -1.64 3.34 9.01
N MET A 17 -0.67 2.45 8.85
CA MET A 17 -0.87 1.00 9.00
C MET A 17 -0.23 0.39 10.25
N GLU A 18 -0.28 1.11 11.38
CA GLU A 18 0.06 0.61 12.71
C GLU A 18 -1.01 -0.38 13.21
N LEU A 19 -1.16 -1.50 12.51
CA LEU A 19 -2.24 -2.48 12.71
C LEU A 19 -2.15 -3.23 14.04
N TRP A 20 -0.98 -3.24 14.69
CA TRP A 20 -0.66 -4.19 15.76
C TRP A 20 -0.35 -3.54 17.11
N GLU A 21 -0.23 -2.21 17.19
CA GLU A 21 0.36 -1.53 18.35
C GLU A 21 -0.65 -0.83 19.28
N SER A 22 -1.95 -0.83 18.96
CA SER A 22 -2.88 0.12 19.61
C SER A 22 -4.23 -0.44 20.11
N SER A 23 -4.36 -1.74 20.44
CA SER A 23 -5.63 -2.27 20.98
C SER A 23 -5.46 -3.46 21.90
N ASP A 24 -6.29 -3.53 22.95
CA ASP A 24 -6.48 -4.71 23.83
C ASP A 24 -6.87 -5.98 23.05
N GLN A 25 -7.35 -5.84 21.80
CA GLN A 25 -7.74 -6.94 20.91
C GLN A 25 -6.62 -7.38 19.93
N SER A 26 -5.45 -6.74 19.97
CA SER A 26 -4.32 -7.00 19.06
C SER A 26 -3.92 -8.47 18.98
N GLY A 27 -3.90 -9.18 20.12
CA GLY A 27 -3.56 -10.60 20.19
C GLY A 27 -4.59 -11.52 19.52
N GLU A 28 -5.89 -11.25 19.69
CA GLU A 28 -6.96 -12.03 19.06
C GLU A 28 -6.96 -11.82 17.54
N ILE A 29 -6.81 -10.57 17.10
CA ILE A 29 -6.73 -10.21 15.68
C ILE A 29 -5.52 -10.89 15.03
N MET A 30 -4.37 -10.89 15.70
CA MET A 30 -3.16 -11.57 15.25
C MET A 30 -3.40 -13.07 15.06
N LEU A 31 -3.96 -13.74 16.07
CA LEU A 31 -4.24 -15.17 16.01
C LEU A 31 -5.21 -15.51 14.87
N ARG A 32 -6.23 -14.67 14.65
CA ARG A 32 -7.16 -14.85 13.54
C ARG A 32 -6.45 -14.76 12.19
N HIS A 33 -5.59 -13.75 11.98
CA HIS A 33 -4.82 -13.63 10.74
C HIS A 33 -3.87 -14.80 10.51
N LEU A 34 -3.21 -15.31 11.55
CA LEU A 34 -2.37 -16.52 11.47
C LEU A 34 -3.20 -17.77 11.15
N GLY A 35 -4.38 -17.92 11.77
CA GLY A 35 -5.32 -19.00 11.48
C GLY A 35 -5.77 -18.98 10.01
N THR A 36 -6.13 -17.81 9.50
CA THR A 36 -6.48 -17.63 8.09
C THR A 36 -5.29 -17.89 7.16
N ALA A 37 -4.08 -17.48 7.53
CA ALA A 37 -2.87 -17.75 6.75
C ALA A 37 -2.62 -19.25 6.56
N ARG A 38 -2.80 -20.03 7.63
CA ARG A 38 -2.70 -21.49 7.57
C ARG A 38 -3.73 -22.09 6.61
N LEU A 39 -4.98 -21.64 6.68
CA LEU A 39 -6.04 -22.09 5.75
C LEU A 39 -5.72 -21.68 4.32
N MET A 40 -5.20 -20.46 4.10
CA MET A 40 -4.81 -19.98 2.79
C MET A 40 -3.72 -20.83 2.16
N ALA A 41 -2.70 -21.22 2.94
CA ALA A 41 -1.65 -22.12 2.50
C ALA A 41 -2.19 -23.52 2.16
N GLN A 42 -3.13 -24.05 2.97
CA GLN A 42 -3.78 -25.34 2.70
C GLN A 42 -4.65 -25.32 1.44
N HIS A 43 -5.23 -24.17 1.10
CA HIS A 43 -6.12 -23.99 -0.05
C HIS A 43 -5.45 -23.26 -1.24
N ALA A 44 -4.12 -23.22 -1.29
CA ALA A 44 -3.37 -22.50 -2.33
C ALA A 44 -3.76 -22.95 -3.76
N GLU A 45 -3.99 -24.25 -3.96
CA GLU A 45 -4.44 -24.79 -5.24
C GLU A 45 -5.82 -24.25 -5.64
N THR A 46 -6.76 -24.17 -4.70
CA THR A 46 -8.11 -23.64 -4.96
C THR A 46 -8.05 -22.21 -5.48
N PHE A 47 -7.19 -21.35 -4.92
CA PHE A 47 -7.03 -19.98 -5.41
C PHE A 47 -6.45 -19.95 -6.83
N ARG A 48 -5.44 -20.80 -7.12
CA ARG A 48 -4.87 -20.94 -8.47
C ARG A 48 -5.93 -21.37 -9.49
N LEU A 49 -6.66 -22.47 -9.21
CA LEU A 49 -7.71 -22.98 -10.10
C LEU A 49 -8.84 -21.96 -10.30
N THR A 50 -9.19 -21.22 -9.25
CA THR A 50 -10.19 -20.14 -9.34
C THR A 50 -9.71 -19.01 -10.25
N ALA A 51 -8.45 -18.58 -10.11
CA ALA A 51 -7.87 -17.55 -10.97
C ALA A 51 -7.79 -18.01 -12.44
N GLU A 52 -7.35 -19.25 -12.69
CA GLU A 52 -7.31 -19.85 -14.03
C GLU A 52 -8.69 -19.88 -14.68
N ARG A 53 -9.72 -20.27 -13.92
CA ARG A 53 -11.10 -20.26 -14.40
C ARG A 53 -11.61 -18.85 -14.70
N LEU A 54 -11.32 -17.88 -13.83
CA LEU A 54 -11.77 -16.49 -14.01
C LEU A 54 -11.08 -15.81 -15.20
N LEU A 55 -9.83 -16.17 -15.48
CA LEU A 55 -9.03 -15.62 -16.58
C LEU A 55 -9.10 -16.46 -17.85
N GLN A 56 -9.98 -17.47 -17.91
CA GLN A 56 -10.11 -18.31 -19.10
C GLN A 56 -10.52 -17.47 -20.32
N GLY A 57 -9.68 -17.48 -21.36
CA GLY A 57 -9.91 -16.71 -22.58
C GLY A 57 -9.59 -15.21 -22.47
N PHE A 58 -9.12 -14.74 -21.31
CA PHE A 58 -8.63 -13.37 -21.16
C PHE A 58 -7.40 -13.15 -22.04
N GLN A 59 -7.43 -12.08 -22.84
CA GLN A 59 -6.31 -11.63 -23.66
C GLN A 59 -5.84 -10.29 -23.12
N PRO A 60 -4.77 -10.25 -22.31
CA PRO A 60 -4.25 -9.00 -21.78
C PRO A 60 -3.70 -8.12 -22.91
N ASP A 61 -4.00 -6.84 -22.85
CA ASP A 61 -3.28 -5.83 -23.62
C ASP A 61 -1.87 -5.63 -23.05
N GLU A 62 -0.87 -5.56 -23.92
CA GLU A 62 0.55 -5.54 -23.51
C GLU A 62 0.92 -4.22 -22.81
N GLU A 63 0.50 -3.08 -23.35
CA GLU A 63 0.77 -1.76 -22.78
C GLU A 63 0.09 -1.61 -21.41
N LEU A 64 -1.17 -2.03 -21.32
CA LEU A 64 -1.91 -2.00 -20.07
C LEU A 64 -1.31 -2.95 -19.03
N SER A 65 -0.84 -4.13 -19.46
CA SER A 65 -0.18 -5.08 -18.57
C SER A 65 1.12 -4.52 -18.02
N GLU A 66 1.90 -3.80 -18.84
CA GLU A 66 3.13 -3.15 -18.41
C GLU A 66 2.84 -2.09 -17.32
N ILE A 67 1.80 -1.28 -17.48
CA ILE A 67 1.39 -0.25 -16.51
C ILE A 67 1.08 -0.86 -15.12
N PHE A 68 0.55 -2.09 -15.10
CA PHE A 68 0.23 -2.79 -13.85
C PHE A 68 1.43 -3.45 -13.16
N THR A 69 2.62 -3.40 -13.75
CA THR A 69 3.84 -3.91 -13.10
C THR A 69 4.37 -2.94 -12.05
N THR A 70 4.88 -3.48 -10.93
CA THR A 70 5.49 -2.67 -9.86
C THR A 70 6.73 -1.95 -10.38
N GLU A 71 7.51 -2.57 -11.27
CA GLU A 71 8.71 -2.01 -11.87
C GLU A 71 8.39 -0.77 -12.71
N PHE A 72 7.35 -0.84 -13.55
CA PHE A 72 6.90 0.30 -14.32
C PHE A 72 6.43 1.43 -13.40
N GLN A 73 5.56 1.14 -12.43
CA GLN A 73 5.06 2.12 -11.46
C GLN A 73 6.20 2.78 -10.68
N MET A 74 7.20 2.00 -10.26
CA MET A 74 8.39 2.54 -9.58
C MET A 74 9.17 3.51 -10.47
N ARG A 75 9.40 3.17 -11.73
CA ARG A 75 10.10 4.05 -12.67
C ARG A 75 9.26 5.28 -13.04
N LEU A 76 7.95 5.13 -13.15
CA LEU A 76 7.02 6.23 -13.42
C LEU A 76 7.06 7.28 -12.30
N LEU A 77 7.00 6.83 -11.04
CA LEU A 77 6.94 7.72 -9.89
C LEU A 77 8.29 8.35 -9.51
N TRP A 78 9.39 7.58 -9.64
CA TRP A 78 10.70 7.99 -9.12
C TRP A 78 11.80 8.09 -10.19
N GLY A 79 11.52 7.77 -11.45
CA GLY A 79 12.53 7.67 -12.50
C GLY A 79 13.48 6.49 -12.32
N SER A 80 14.37 6.28 -13.30
CA SER A 80 15.30 5.14 -13.31
C SER A 80 16.26 5.10 -12.10
N LYS A 81 16.78 6.26 -11.69
CA LYS A 81 17.69 6.38 -10.54
C LYS A 81 16.94 6.41 -9.20
N GLY A 82 15.84 7.17 -9.13
CA GLY A 82 15.10 7.32 -7.88
C GLY A 82 14.38 6.06 -7.45
N ALA A 83 14.03 5.16 -8.39
CA ALA A 83 13.43 3.86 -8.06
C ALA A 83 14.35 2.95 -7.21
N GLN A 84 15.66 3.15 -7.27
CA GLN A 84 16.65 2.36 -6.51
C GLN A 84 16.93 2.91 -5.11
N VAL A 85 16.34 4.05 -4.76
CA VAL A 85 16.49 4.65 -3.43
C VAL A 85 15.69 3.84 -2.40
N ASN A 86 16.12 3.92 -1.14
CA ASN A 86 15.48 3.25 -0.02
C ASN A 86 13.95 3.55 0.02
N GLN A 87 13.18 2.57 0.49
CA GLN A 87 11.72 2.63 0.45
C GLN A 87 11.16 3.77 1.32
N SER A 88 11.73 4.00 2.50
CA SER A 88 11.26 5.04 3.44
C SER A 88 11.37 6.44 2.84
N GLU A 89 12.49 6.77 2.20
CA GLU A 89 12.72 8.05 1.55
C GLU A 89 11.79 8.23 0.35
N ARG A 90 11.58 7.17 -0.44
CA ARG A 90 10.62 7.20 -1.55
C ARG A 90 9.20 7.51 -1.08
N TYR A 91 8.78 6.90 0.02
CA TYR A 91 7.45 7.07 0.60
C TYR A 91 7.28 8.44 1.26
N GLU A 92 8.26 8.89 2.04
CA GLU A 92 8.25 10.22 2.65
C GLU A 92 8.18 11.32 1.58
N LYS A 93 9.00 11.18 0.52
CA LYS A 93 8.97 12.12 -0.60
C LYS A 93 7.61 12.12 -1.29
N PHE A 94 6.99 10.96 -1.47
CA PHE A 94 5.69 10.87 -2.10
C PHE A 94 4.57 11.46 -1.23
N SER A 95 4.57 11.23 0.08
CA SER A 95 3.65 11.88 1.03
C SER A 95 3.73 13.42 0.93
N ARG A 96 4.94 13.98 0.86
CA ARG A 96 5.13 15.43 0.67
C ARG A 96 4.57 15.92 -0.68
N ILE A 97 4.78 15.16 -1.75
CA ILE A 97 4.22 15.48 -3.08
C ILE A 97 2.69 15.46 -3.04
N LEU A 98 2.08 14.39 -2.52
CA LEU A 98 0.62 14.26 -2.42
C LEU A 98 0.02 15.36 -1.54
N THR A 99 0.66 15.69 -0.42
CA THR A 99 0.24 16.79 0.46
C THR A 99 0.25 18.13 -0.27
N ALA A 100 1.32 18.42 -1.03
CA ALA A 100 1.42 19.65 -1.81
C ALA A 100 0.37 19.70 -2.94
N LEU A 101 0.15 18.59 -3.65
CA LEU A 101 -0.85 18.48 -4.71
C LEU A 101 -2.27 18.65 -4.16
N SER A 102 -2.58 17.98 -3.05
CA SER A 102 -3.88 18.11 -2.36
C SER A 102 -4.15 19.56 -1.99
N ARG A 103 -3.21 20.25 -1.32
CA ARG A 103 -3.36 21.68 -0.97
C ARG A 103 -3.48 22.60 -2.19
N LYS A 104 -2.89 22.23 -3.33
CA LYS A 104 -2.99 23.01 -4.56
C LYS A 104 -4.34 22.85 -5.24
N LEU A 105 -4.88 21.62 -5.26
CA LEU A 105 -6.17 21.29 -5.87
C LEU A 105 -7.34 21.74 -5.01
N GLU A 106 -7.21 21.55 -3.68
CA GLU A 106 -8.21 21.89 -2.68
C GLU A 106 -7.54 22.72 -1.56
N PRO A 107 -7.38 24.04 -1.75
CA PRO A 107 -6.76 24.89 -0.75
C PRO A 107 -7.54 24.85 0.57
N PRO A 108 -6.86 24.76 1.73
CA PRO A 108 -7.53 24.82 3.01
C PRO A 108 -8.27 26.17 3.14
N PRO A 109 -9.48 26.18 3.74
CA PRO A 109 -10.25 27.40 3.88
C PRO A 109 -9.46 28.46 4.66
N VAL A 110 -9.38 29.68 4.13
CA VAL A 110 -8.57 30.82 4.65
C VAL A 110 -9.04 31.32 6.04
N LYS A 111 -10.09 30.75 6.63
CA LYS A 111 -10.68 31.25 7.86
C LYS A 111 -10.02 30.62 9.10
N LEU A 112 -8.94 31.25 9.61
CA LEU A 112 -8.58 31.37 11.05
C LEU A 112 -7.13 31.79 11.33
N VAL A 113 -6.32 32.22 10.35
CA VAL A 113 -4.96 32.73 10.65
C VAL A 113 -5.00 34.18 11.15
N GLU A 114 -6.05 34.96 10.85
CA GLU A 114 -6.17 36.35 11.31
C GLU A 114 -6.83 36.53 12.70
N GLN A 115 -7.40 35.47 13.30
CA GLN A 115 -8.09 35.58 14.60
C GLN A 115 -7.27 35.16 15.83
N LEU A 116 -6.00 34.77 15.65
CA LEU A 116 -5.08 34.48 16.76
C LEU A 116 -3.92 35.49 16.86
N SER A 117 -4.04 36.65 16.20
CA SER A 117 -3.02 37.72 16.21
C SER A 117 -3.48 39.03 16.86
N ILE A 118 -4.48 38.98 17.74
CA ILE A 118 -4.85 40.11 18.62
C ILE A 118 -4.66 39.68 20.07
#